data_AF-X1LNC3-F1
#
_entry.id   AF-X1LNC3-F1
#
_cell.length_a   1.000
_cell.length_b   1.000
_cell.length_c   1.000
_cell.angle_alpha   90.00
_cell.angle_beta   90.00
_cell.angle_gamma   90.00
#
_symmetry.space_group_name_H-M   'P 1'
#
loop_
_entity.id
_entity.type
_entity.pdbx_description
1 polymer ?
#
loop_
_entity_poly.entity_id
_entity_poly.type
_entity_poly.pdbx_seq_one_letter_code
_entity_poly.pdbx_strand_id
1 'polypeptide(L)'
;MKAMQQGDFKLSGKVDVDESNIGGKEPGKRGRSKGKKHEFVIGVQMLKTKIVRTFARQIKNASTKEVKPFFEQYVSTKALVRVDKWRAYNPIKKYYPNMIQQKS
;
A
#
# COMPACT_ATOMS: atom_id res chain seq x y z
N MET A 1 13.21 -8.52 -26.66
CA MET A 1 12.74 -8.57 -25.25
C MET A 1 11.66 -9.64 -25.14
N LYS A 2 11.81 -10.64 -24.26
CA LYS A 2 10.72 -11.61 -24.03
C LYS A 2 9.61 -10.89 -23.25
N ALA A 3 8.40 -10.85 -23.83
CA ALA A 3 7.21 -10.43 -23.10
C ALA A 3 7.01 -11.36 -21.90
N MET A 4 6.93 -10.80 -20.70
CA MET A 4 6.58 -11.56 -19.50
C MET A 4 5.15 -12.08 -19.66
N GLN A 5 5.01 -13.39 -19.59
CA GLN A 5 3.73 -14.10 -19.68
C GLN A 5 2.76 -13.60 -18.61
N GLN A 6 1.51 -13.34 -18.99
CA GLN A 6 0.45 -12.71 -18.20
C GLN A 6 -0.07 -13.63 -17.09
N GLY A 7 0.76 -13.90 -16.07
CA GLY A 7 0.31 -14.46 -14.79
C GLY A 7 -0.29 -13.39 -13.89
N ASP A 8 -1.04 -13.77 -12.86
CA ASP A 8 -1.51 -12.84 -11.83
C ASP A 8 -0.30 -12.29 -11.05
N PHE A 9 0.22 -11.13 -11.46
CA PHE A 9 1.41 -10.49 -10.86
C PHE A 9 1.12 -9.77 -9.54
N LYS A 10 -0.11 -9.89 -9.02
CA LYS A 10 -0.50 -9.28 -7.75
C LYS A 10 0.37 -9.78 -6.59
N LEU A 11 0.49 -8.94 -5.57
CA LEU A 11 1.06 -9.27 -4.28
C LEU A 11 0.18 -10.34 -3.64
N SER A 12 0.80 -11.44 -3.22
CA SER A 12 0.13 -12.62 -2.66
C SER A 12 0.87 -13.12 -1.42
N GLY A 13 0.27 -14.06 -0.68
CA GLY A 13 0.86 -14.54 0.57
C GLY A 13 0.88 -13.44 1.62
N LYS A 14 1.99 -13.23 2.33
CA LYS A 14 2.13 -12.17 3.34
C LYS A 14 2.43 -10.85 2.65
N VAL A 15 1.57 -9.84 2.86
CA VAL A 15 1.70 -8.53 2.25
C VAL A 15 1.52 -7.45 3.31
N ASP A 16 2.47 -6.53 3.42
CA ASP A 16 2.33 -5.32 4.22
C ASP A 16 1.96 -4.16 3.28
N VAL A 17 0.95 -3.38 3.64
CA VAL A 17 0.56 -2.17 2.88
C VAL A 17 0.53 -0.99 3.83
N ASP A 18 1.11 0.13 3.40
CA ASP A 18 1.15 1.38 4.15
C ASP A 18 1.13 2.61 3.22
N GLU A 19 0.71 3.75 3.75
CA GLU A 19 0.82 5.05 3.10
C GLU A 19 2.02 5.83 3.64
N SER A 20 2.67 6.60 2.78
CA SER A 20 3.77 7.46 3.21
C SER A 20 3.94 8.67 2.29
N ASN A 21 4.82 9.57 2.69
CA ASN A 21 5.13 10.81 1.98
C ASN A 21 6.63 10.89 1.70
N ILE A 22 7.00 11.28 0.48
CA ILE A 22 8.38 11.57 0.08
C ILE A 22 8.54 13.04 -0.32
N GLY A 23 9.56 13.70 0.23
CA GLY A 23 9.90 15.09 -0.08
C GLY A 23 10.67 15.78 1.06
N GLY A 24 11.13 17.01 0.79
CA GLY A 24 11.97 17.78 1.70
C GLY A 24 11.24 18.41 2.89
N LYS A 25 12.04 19.00 3.81
CA LYS A 25 11.53 19.85 4.89
C LYS A 25 10.99 21.15 4.30
N GLU A 26 9.87 21.61 4.83
CA GLU A 26 9.20 22.84 4.39
C GLU A 26 9.06 23.82 5.57
N PRO A 27 9.40 25.12 5.40
CA PRO A 27 9.17 26.13 6.42
C PRO A 27 7.69 26.16 6.86
N GLY A 28 7.45 26.21 8.17
CA GLY A 28 6.09 26.22 8.73
C GLY A 28 5.34 24.88 8.65
N LYS A 29 5.97 23.80 8.16
CA LYS A 29 5.39 22.46 8.11
C LYS A 29 6.16 21.50 9.02
N ARG A 30 5.46 20.91 9.98
CA ARG A 30 6.04 19.99 10.96
C ARG A 30 6.32 18.63 10.33
N GLY A 31 7.58 18.18 10.36
CA GLY A 31 7.99 16.80 10.07
C GLY A 31 7.36 16.20 8.81
N ARG A 32 6.64 15.08 8.97
CA ARG A 32 5.97 14.31 7.90
C ARG A 32 4.66 14.92 7.39
N SER A 33 4.30 16.13 7.83
CA SER A 33 3.14 16.82 7.27
C SER A 33 3.29 16.96 5.76
N LYS A 34 2.15 16.82 5.07
CA LYS A 34 2.09 16.68 3.62
C LYS A 34 2.77 17.84 2.89
N GLY A 35 2.30 19.08 3.07
CA GLY A 35 2.88 20.23 2.36
C GLY A 35 2.92 19.98 0.84
N LYS A 36 4.12 20.12 0.26
CA LYS A 36 4.44 19.80 -1.13
C LYS A 36 4.97 18.38 -1.35
N LYS A 37 5.09 17.57 -0.29
CA LYS A 37 5.54 16.17 -0.39
C LYS A 37 4.55 15.34 -1.22
N HIS A 38 5.10 14.39 -1.96
CA HIS A 38 4.31 13.42 -2.70
C HIS A 38 3.88 12.29 -1.78
N GLU A 39 2.59 12.03 -1.76
CA GLU A 39 1.98 10.95 -1.01
C GLU A 39 1.90 9.72 -1.90
N PHE A 40 2.16 8.54 -1.33
CA PHE A 40 2.14 7.27 -2.04
C PHE A 40 1.65 6.16 -1.12
N VAL A 41 1.11 5.11 -1.72
CA VAL A 41 0.86 3.82 -1.07
C VAL A 41 1.89 2.83 -1.57
N ILE A 42 2.40 1.99 -0.67
CA ILE A 42 3.36 0.93 -0.98
C ILE A 42 2.85 -0.39 -0.42
N GLY A 43 2.97 -1.45 -1.21
CA GLY A 43 2.67 -2.81 -0.82
C GLY A 43 3.90 -3.68 -1.00
N VAL A 44 4.25 -4.42 0.05
CA VAL A 44 5.48 -5.23 0.14
C VAL A 44 5.10 -6.68 0.40
N GLN A 45 5.46 -7.57 -0.51
CA GLN A 45 5.30 -9.01 -0.33
C GLN A 45 6.53 -9.59 0.37
N MET A 46 6.26 -10.33 1.44
CA MET A 46 7.27 -10.94 2.31
C MET A 46 7.29 -12.46 2.14
N LEU A 47 8.49 -13.01 1.96
CA LEU A 47 8.76 -14.43 2.11
C LEU A 47 9.75 -14.63 3.26
N LYS A 48 9.25 -15.17 4.38
CA LYS A 48 9.99 -15.22 5.66
C LYS A 48 10.46 -13.82 6.07
N THR A 49 11.74 -13.53 5.96
CA THR A 49 12.37 -12.24 6.31
C THR A 49 12.76 -11.41 5.09
N LYS A 50 12.51 -11.91 3.86
CA LYS A 50 12.92 -11.26 2.63
C LYS A 50 11.74 -10.58 1.94
N ILE A 51 11.98 -9.39 1.42
CA ILE A 51 11.10 -8.73 0.45
C ILE A 51 11.29 -9.43 -0.90
N VAL A 52 10.21 -9.91 -1.50
CA VAL A 52 10.25 -10.62 -2.80
C VAL A 52 9.54 -9.87 -3.92
N ARG A 53 8.64 -8.94 -3.59
CA ARG A 53 7.96 -8.07 -4.55
C ARG A 53 7.45 -6.82 -3.87
N THR A 54 7.49 -5.70 -4.58
CA THR A 54 6.96 -4.43 -4.10
C THR A 54 6.28 -3.69 -5.24
N PHE A 55 5.16 -3.04 -4.95
CA PHE A 55 4.57 -2.03 -5.81
C PHE A 55 4.37 -0.76 -5.00
N ALA A 56 4.59 0.38 -5.63
CA ALA A 56 4.26 1.68 -5.08
C ALA A 56 3.42 2.46 -6.09
N ARG A 57 2.47 3.25 -5.59
CA ARG A 57 1.62 4.10 -6.41
C ARG A 57 1.51 5.48 -5.77
N GLN A 58 1.81 6.51 -6.54
CA GLN A 58 1.54 7.88 -6.13
C GLN A 58 0.03 8.09 -5.97
N ILE A 59 -0.36 8.76 -4.89
CA ILE A 59 -1.76 9.06 -4.57
C ILE A 59 -1.92 10.54 -4.28
N LYS A 60 -3.12 11.08 -4.54
CA LYS A 60 -3.38 12.49 -4.19
C LYS A 60 -3.51 12.70 -2.70
N ASN A 61 -3.96 11.70 -1.94
CA ASN A 61 -4.04 11.69 -0.48
C ASN A 61 -4.31 10.27 0.05
N ALA A 62 -4.05 10.00 1.33
CA ALA A 62 -4.35 8.72 2.00
C ALA A 62 -5.85 8.50 2.28
N SER A 63 -6.73 8.84 1.34
CA SER A 63 -8.16 8.49 1.44
C SER A 63 -8.44 7.12 0.82
N THR A 64 -9.56 6.50 1.20
CA THR A 64 -10.02 5.24 0.60
C THR A 64 -10.11 5.34 -0.92
N LYS A 65 -10.57 6.48 -1.47
CA LYS A 65 -10.73 6.68 -2.91
C LYS A 65 -9.41 6.51 -3.67
N GLU A 66 -8.31 6.94 -3.07
CA GLU A 66 -7.00 6.90 -3.71
C GLU A 66 -6.23 5.61 -3.39
N VAL A 67 -6.44 5.01 -2.21
CA VAL A 67 -5.78 3.77 -1.78
C VAL A 67 -6.44 2.52 -2.37
N LYS A 68 -7.78 2.48 -2.49
CA LYS A 68 -8.52 1.31 -3.01
C LYS A 68 -8.06 0.87 -4.42
N PRO A 69 -7.79 1.77 -5.39
CA PRO A 69 -7.27 1.37 -6.68
C PRO A 69 -5.91 0.65 -6.64
N PHE A 70 -5.06 0.95 -5.64
CA PHE A 70 -3.80 0.21 -5.45
C PHE A 70 -4.07 -1.26 -5.08
N PHE A 71 -5.02 -1.49 -4.16
CA PHE A 71 -5.43 -2.84 -3.77
C PHE A 71 -5.98 -3.61 -4.95
N GLU A 72 -6.95 -3.04 -5.66
CA GLU A 72 -7.62 -3.69 -6.79
C GLU A 72 -6.63 -4.13 -7.87
N GLN A 73 -5.65 -3.27 -8.15
CA GLN A 73 -4.66 -3.49 -9.20
C GLN A 73 -3.53 -4.43 -8.76
N TYR A 74 -3.00 -4.26 -7.55
CA TYR A 74 -1.72 -4.87 -7.16
C TYR A 74 -1.82 -5.88 -6.03
N VAL A 75 -2.95 -6.05 -5.35
CA VAL A 75 -3.06 -6.95 -4.18
C VAL A 75 -4.10 -8.03 -4.45
N SER A 76 -3.71 -9.29 -4.29
CA SER A 76 -4.61 -10.43 -4.41
C SER A 76 -5.65 -10.39 -3.28
N THR A 77 -6.92 -10.65 -3.59
CA THR A 77 -8.00 -10.72 -2.58
C THR A 77 -7.79 -11.83 -1.55
N LYS A 78 -6.96 -12.83 -1.88
CA LYS A 78 -6.58 -13.93 -0.98
C LYS A 78 -5.34 -13.64 -0.14
N ALA A 79 -4.65 -12.52 -0.36
CA ALA A 79 -3.43 -12.18 0.36
C ALA A 79 -3.69 -11.97 1.87
N LEU A 80 -2.73 -12.39 2.69
CA LEU A 80 -2.66 -12.10 4.12
C LEU A 80 -2.12 -10.68 4.29
N VAL A 81 -3.01 -9.70 4.15
CA VAL A 81 -2.64 -8.29 4.17
C VAL A 81 -2.57 -7.77 5.60
N ARG A 82 -1.47 -7.13 5.98
CA ARG A 82 -1.34 -6.34 7.20
C ARG A 82 -1.26 -4.86 6.83
N VAL A 83 -2.10 -4.08 7.46
CA VAL A 83 -2.16 -2.62 7.39
C VAL A 83 -2.21 -2.06 8.80
N ASP A 84 -2.00 -0.75 8.93
CA ASP A 84 -2.24 -0.06 10.19
C ASP A 84 -3.75 0.10 10.47
N LYS A 85 -4.10 0.88 11.51
CA LYS A 85 -5.51 1.19 11.86
C LYS A 85 -6.06 2.43 11.14
N TRP A 86 -5.46 2.85 10.03
CA TRP A 86 -5.92 4.01 9.30
C TRP A 86 -7.32 3.79 8.73
N ARG A 87 -8.20 4.77 8.93
CA ARG A 87 -9.62 4.68 8.59
C ARG A 87 -9.88 4.40 7.10
N ALA A 88 -8.93 4.74 6.23
CA ALA A 88 -9.07 4.52 4.80
C ALA A 88 -9.15 3.03 4.44
N TYR A 89 -8.64 2.14 5.29
CA TYR A 89 -8.68 0.69 5.10
C TYR A 89 -10.01 0.05 5.48
N ASN A 90 -10.85 0.70 6.29
CA ASN A 90 -12.12 0.13 6.75
C ASN A 90 -13.06 -0.32 5.61
N PRO A 91 -13.26 0.48 4.54
CA PRO A 91 -14.10 0.06 3.42
C PRO A 91 -13.44 -1.01 2.55
N ILE A 92 -12.10 -1.03 2.50
CA ILE A 92 -11.31 -1.97 1.70
C ILE A 92 -11.37 -3.37 2.31
N LYS A 93 -11.37 -3.46 3.65
CA LYS A 93 -11.45 -4.73 4.40
C LYS A 93 -12.60 -5.63 3.95
N LYS A 94 -13.72 -5.05 3.51
CA LYS A 94 -14.90 -5.77 3.01
C LYS A 94 -14.59 -6.69 1.82
N TYR A 95 -13.55 -6.38 1.04
CA TYR A 95 -13.14 -7.11 -0.16
C TYR A 95 -11.90 -7.99 0.05
N TYR A 96 -11.23 -7.85 1.20
CA TYR A 96 -9.98 -8.54 1.54
C TYR A 96 -10.18 -9.26 2.88
N PRO A 97 -10.80 -10.47 2.89
CA PRO A 97 -11.23 -11.14 4.11
C PRO A 97 -10.08 -11.49 5.06
N ASN A 98 -8.87 -11.68 4.51
CA ASN A 98 -7.67 -12.00 5.27
C ASN A 98 -6.90 -10.76 5.75
N MET A 99 -7.44 -9.56 5.55
CA MET A 99 -6.78 -8.32 5.94
C MET A 99 -6.91 -8.07 7.44
N ILE A 100 -5.77 -7.83 8.09
CA ILE A 100 -5.68 -7.45 9.50
C ILE A 100 -5.23 -6.00 9.64
N GLN A 101 -5.84 -5.29 10.58
CA GLN A 101 -5.42 -3.95 10.99
C GLN A 101 -4.77 -4.05 12.37
N GLN A 102 -3.50 -3.64 12.46
CA GLN A 102 -2.74 -3.64 13.72
C GLN A 102 -2.32 -2.21 14.06
N LYS A 103 -2.18 -1.89 15.34
CA LYS A 103 -1.65 -0.58 15.72
C LYS A 103 -0.15 -0.59 15.39
N SER A 104 0.33 0.45 14.71
CA SER A 104 1.75 0.66 14.44
C SER A 104 2.58 0.77 15.71
#